data_AF-A0A1Q6ZVZ4-F1
#
_entry.id   AF-A0A1Q6ZVZ4-F1
#
_cell.length_a   1.000
_cell.length_b   1.000
_cell.length_c   1.000
_cell.angle_alpha   90.00
_cell.angle_beta   90.00
_cell.angle_gamma   90.00
#
_symmetry.space_group_name_H-M   'P 1'
#
loop_
_entity.id
_entity.type
_entity.pdbx_description
1 polymer ?
#
loop_
_entity_poly.entity_id
_entity_poly.type
_entity_poly.pdbx_seq_one_letter_code
_entity_poly.pdbx_strand_id
1 'polypeptide(L)'
;MEALFGGSFDPVHVGHLVAAEAAGEALDARVRFLPARVQPFKRAAHGASPEQRAAMLDLAVAGNPRLAVERIELTLPAPSYTVRTLQALAEREPGNRFTLLLGADAAAELAAWYQVDALPALADVVVFARPGAPL
;
A
#
# COMPACT_ATOMS: atom_id res chain seq x y z
N MET A 1 7.44 0.74 -14.17
CA MET A 1 7.47 -0.07 -12.93
C MET A 1 6.18 0.14 -12.16
N GLU A 2 5.65 -0.85 -11.45
CA GLU A 2 4.42 -0.74 -10.66
C GLU A 2 4.73 -0.87 -9.16
N ALA A 3 4.35 0.14 -8.38
CA ALA A 3 4.59 0.19 -6.95
C ALA A 3 3.26 0.23 -6.19
N LEU A 4 3.21 -0.43 -5.03
CA LEU A 4 2.04 -0.50 -4.16
C LEU A 4 2.33 0.28 -2.88
N PHE A 5 1.49 1.27 -2.59
CA PHE A 5 1.55 2.02 -1.34
C PHE A 5 0.35 1.66 -0.46
N GLY A 6 0.57 0.73 0.48
CA GLY A 6 -0.45 0.21 1.37
C GLY A 6 -0.73 1.13 2.56
N GLY A 7 -2.01 1.23 2.95
CA GLY A 7 -2.40 2.02 4.11
C GLY A 7 -3.89 1.97 4.42
N SER A 8 -4.28 2.47 5.60
CA SER A 8 -5.70 2.62 5.91
C SER A 8 -6.34 3.78 5.15
N PHE A 9 -5.63 4.91 5.01
CA PHE A 9 -6.15 6.13 4.37
C PHE A 9 -7.50 6.59 4.95
N ASP A 10 -7.52 6.87 6.25
CA ASP A 10 -8.73 7.16 7.04
C ASP A 10 -8.66 8.53 7.74
N PRO A 11 -8.73 9.66 7.00
CA PRO A 11 -8.77 9.78 5.54
C PRO A 11 -7.38 9.81 4.89
N VAL A 12 -7.33 9.75 3.56
CA VAL A 12 -6.14 10.18 2.79
C VAL A 12 -5.85 11.66 3.07
N HIS A 13 -4.58 12.06 3.03
CA HIS A 13 -4.15 13.44 3.28
C HIS A 13 -2.89 13.76 2.46
N VAL A 14 -2.52 15.04 2.38
CA VAL A 14 -1.41 15.55 1.55
C VAL A 14 -0.09 14.80 1.81
N GLY A 15 0.24 14.47 3.05
CA GLY A 15 1.46 13.70 3.35
C GLY A 15 1.55 12.34 2.64
N HIS A 16 0.42 11.66 2.41
CA HIS A 16 0.40 10.41 1.63
C HIS A 16 0.66 10.68 0.15
N LEU A 17 0.09 11.75 -0.40
CA LEU A 17 0.26 12.13 -1.81
C LEU A 17 1.70 12.52 -2.09
N VAL A 18 2.29 13.38 -1.26
CA VAL A 18 3.70 13.79 -1.39
C VAL A 18 4.64 12.58 -1.33
N ALA A 19 4.41 11.63 -0.42
CA ALA A 19 5.23 10.43 -0.33
C ALA A 19 5.10 9.55 -1.59
N ALA A 20 3.89 9.34 -2.09
CA ALA A 20 3.64 8.56 -3.29
C ALA A 20 4.23 9.20 -4.55
N GLU A 21 4.09 10.52 -4.71
CA GLU A 21 4.65 11.26 -5.84
C GLU A 21 6.18 11.22 -5.82
N ALA A 22 6.80 11.52 -4.68
CA ALA A 22 8.25 11.48 -4.54
C ALA A 22 8.82 10.07 -4.81
N ALA A 23 8.13 9.02 -4.35
CA ALA A 23 8.51 7.64 -4.64
C ALA A 23 8.36 7.29 -6.13
N GLY A 24 7.24 7.69 -6.74
CA GLY A 24 6.98 7.45 -8.16
C GLY A 24 7.98 8.17 -9.06
N GLU A 25 8.43 9.37 -8.69
CA GLU A 25 9.49 10.10 -9.39
C GLU A 25 10.85 9.43 -9.22
N ALA A 26 11.24 9.11 -7.97
CA ALA A 26 12.55 8.54 -7.69
C ALA A 26 12.77 7.15 -8.31
N LEU A 27 11.70 6.37 -8.46
CA LEU A 27 11.75 5.00 -9.00
C LEU A 27 11.32 4.91 -10.47
N ASP A 28 10.92 6.03 -11.09
CA ASP A 28 10.18 6.07 -12.36
C ASP A 28 9.05 5.02 -12.42
N ALA A 29 8.22 5.03 -11.39
CA ALA A 29 7.17 4.05 -11.15
C ALA A 29 5.78 4.70 -11.16
N ARG A 30 4.79 3.92 -11.61
CA ARG A 30 3.38 4.19 -11.32
C ARG A 30 3.10 3.70 -9.90
N VAL A 31 2.52 4.55 -9.07
CA VAL A 31 2.19 4.22 -7.67
C VAL A 31 0.70 3.99 -7.53
N ARG A 32 0.35 2.79 -7.04
CA ARG A 32 -1.03 2.41 -6.74
C ARG A 32 -1.24 2.46 -5.23
N PHE A 33 -2.13 3.33 -4.78
CA PHE A 33 -2.61 3.34 -3.41
C PHE A 33 -3.46 2.10 -3.16
N LEU A 34 -3.09 1.32 -2.14
CA LEU A 34 -3.73 0.07 -1.77
C LEU A 34 -4.46 0.24 -0.42
N PRO A 35 -5.72 0.72 -0.40
CA PRO A 35 -6.50 0.83 0.82
C PRO A 35 -6.77 -0.53 1.46
N ALA A 36 -6.34 -0.68 2.71
CA ALA A 36 -6.61 -1.89 3.46
C ALA A 36 -8.10 -2.07 3.74
N ARG A 37 -8.64 -3.27 3.57
CA ARG A 37 -10.03 -3.58 3.95
C ARG A 37 -10.19 -3.55 5.47
N VAL A 38 -9.36 -4.30 6.17
CA VAL A 38 -9.25 -4.31 7.64
C VAL A 38 -7.77 -4.40 7.98
N GLN A 39 -7.24 -3.38 8.66
CA GLN A 39 -5.81 -3.33 9.01
C GLN A 39 -5.56 -4.22 10.24
N PRO A 40 -4.70 -5.26 10.15
CA PRO A 40 -4.59 -6.31 11.16
C PRO A 40 -4.01 -5.85 12.51
N PHE A 41 -3.29 -4.73 12.55
CA PHE A 41 -2.62 -4.21 13.74
C PHE A 41 -3.39 -3.07 14.44
N LYS A 42 -4.45 -2.52 13.81
CA LYS A 42 -5.29 -1.48 14.40
C LYS A 42 -6.40 -2.10 15.25
N ARG A 43 -6.38 -1.76 16.55
CA ARG A 43 -7.38 -2.21 17.54
C ARG A 43 -8.68 -1.42 17.50
N ALA A 44 -8.66 -0.19 16.98
CA ALA A 44 -9.83 0.67 16.86
C ALA A 44 -10.44 0.56 15.46
N ALA A 45 -11.77 0.61 15.37
CA ALA A 45 -12.48 0.66 14.10
C ALA A 45 -12.12 1.95 13.33
N HIS A 46 -12.06 1.85 12.01
CA HIS A 46 -11.91 2.99 11.12
C HIS A 46 -13.11 3.92 11.19
N GLY A 47 -12.86 5.23 11.01
CA GLY A 47 -13.92 6.23 10.93
C GLY A 47 -14.75 6.07 9.65
N ALA A 48 -14.10 5.74 8.53
CA ALA A 48 -14.72 5.51 7.23
C ALA A 48 -14.67 4.03 6.78
N SER A 49 -15.69 3.60 6.03
CA SER A 49 -15.74 2.26 5.43
C SER A 49 -14.61 2.06 4.41
N PRO A 50 -14.22 0.81 4.09
CA PRO A 50 -13.24 0.54 3.02
C PRO A 50 -13.60 1.22 1.69
N GLU A 51 -14.88 1.20 1.32
CA GLU A 51 -15.41 1.80 0.11
C GLU A 51 -15.30 3.32 0.15
N GLN A 52 -15.62 3.94 1.29
CA GLN A 52 -15.47 5.39 1.48
C GLN A 52 -14.00 5.81 1.39
N ARG A 53 -13.08 5.04 1.98
CA ARG A 53 -11.63 5.32 1.92
C ARG A 53 -11.08 5.18 0.50
N ALA A 54 -11.52 4.17 -0.25
CA ALA A 54 -11.18 4.03 -1.66
C ALA A 54 -11.75 5.18 -2.51
N ALA A 55 -12.98 5.62 -2.25
CA ALA A 55 -13.59 6.76 -2.95
C ALA A 55 -12.86 8.09 -2.66
N MET A 56 -12.45 8.32 -1.41
CA MET A 56 -11.62 9.47 -1.07
C MET A 56 -10.27 9.44 -1.80
N LEU A 57 -9.68 8.25 -1.97
CA LEU A 57 -8.46 8.09 -2.76
C LEU A 57 -8.66 8.41 -4.24
N ASP A 58 -9.77 7.99 -4.86
CA ASP A 58 -10.03 8.37 -6.26
C ASP A 58 -10.06 9.89 -6.46
N LEU A 59 -10.72 10.61 -5.54
CA LEU A 59 -10.76 12.06 -5.56
C LEU A 59 -9.37 12.66 -5.36
N ALA A 60 -8.57 12.09 -4.46
CA ALA A 60 -7.25 12.59 -4.12
C ALA A 60 -6.20 12.38 -5.21
N VAL A 61 -6.32 11.33 -6.03
CA VAL A 61 -5.37 11.02 -7.12
C VAL A 61 -5.83 11.52 -8.49
N ALA A 62 -7.04 12.08 -8.58
CA ALA A 62 -7.61 12.54 -9.84
C ALA A 62 -6.70 13.56 -10.55
N GLY A 63 -6.40 13.31 -11.83
CA GLY A 63 -5.57 14.18 -12.65
C GLY A 63 -4.06 13.94 -12.55
N ASN A 64 -3.59 13.08 -11.63
CA ASN A 64 -2.18 12.67 -11.58
C ASN A 64 -1.97 11.34 -12.33
N PRO A 65 -1.31 11.32 -13.50
CA PRO A 65 -1.16 10.10 -14.30
C PRO A 65 -0.21 9.05 -13.68
N ARG A 66 0.62 9.43 -12.70
CA ARG A 66 1.50 8.49 -11.98
C ARG A 66 0.78 7.76 -10.85
N LEU A 67 -0.36 8.26 -10.40
CA LEU A 67 -1.08 7.73 -9.25
C LEU A 67 -2.34 6.97 -9.67
N ALA A 68 -2.67 5.92 -8.93
CA ALA A 68 -3.89 5.13 -9.13
C ALA A 68 -4.36 4.52 -7.81
N VAL A 69 -5.57 3.94 -7.80
CA VAL A 69 -6.11 3.20 -6.64
C VAL A 69 -6.23 1.72 -6.97
N GLU A 70 -5.64 0.88 -6.14
CA GLU A 70 -5.72 -0.58 -6.20
C GLU A 70 -6.75 -1.10 -5.18
N ARG A 71 -7.81 -1.74 -5.65
CA ARG A 71 -8.94 -2.15 -4.79
C ARG A 71 -8.95 -3.62 -4.40
N ILE A 72 -7.93 -4.39 -4.79
CA ILE A 72 -7.95 -5.85 -4.60
C ILE A 72 -8.22 -6.27 -3.16
N GLU A 73 -7.71 -5.54 -2.16
CA GLU A 73 -7.95 -5.90 -0.75
C GLU A 73 -9.41 -5.79 -0.31
N LEU A 74 -10.23 -4.95 -0.96
CA LEU A 74 -11.65 -4.83 -0.65
C LEU A 74 -12.42 -6.10 -1.03
N THR A 75 -11.91 -6.89 -1.97
CA THR A 75 -12.54 -8.15 -2.41
C THR A 75 -12.00 -9.38 -1.68
N LEU A 76 -10.83 -9.29 -1.05
CA LEU A 76 -10.19 -10.40 -0.34
C LEU A 76 -10.76 -10.60 1.08
N PRO A 77 -10.64 -11.82 1.65
CA PRO A 77 -11.01 -12.07 3.04
C PRO A 77 -10.25 -11.17 4.02
N ALA A 78 -10.95 -10.67 5.05
CA ALA A 78 -10.34 -9.90 6.12
C ALA A 78 -9.59 -10.82 7.13
N PRO A 79 -8.56 -10.31 7.82
CA PRO A 79 -7.95 -8.99 7.63
C PRO A 79 -7.06 -8.94 6.38
N SER A 80 -6.71 -7.72 5.97
CA SER A 80 -5.77 -7.47 4.88
C SER A 80 -4.37 -7.98 5.23
N TYR A 81 -3.86 -8.95 4.47
CA TYR A 81 -2.48 -9.42 4.59
C TYR A 81 -1.76 -9.25 3.26
N THR A 82 -0.60 -8.58 3.28
CA THR A 82 0.15 -8.23 2.07
C THR A 82 0.51 -9.42 1.20
N VAL A 83 0.84 -10.58 1.80
CA VAL A 83 1.11 -11.81 1.03
C VAL A 83 -0.11 -12.25 0.21
N ARG A 84 -1.32 -12.20 0.78
CA ARG A 84 -2.56 -12.55 0.06
C ARG A 84 -2.85 -11.55 -1.05
N THR A 85 -2.60 -10.27 -0.80
CA THR A 85 -2.71 -9.20 -1.79
C THR A 85 -1.79 -9.47 -2.97
N LEU A 86 -0.50 -9.74 -2.72
CA LEU A 86 0.48 -9.97 -3.76
C LEU A 86 0.21 -11.24 -4.56
N GLN A 87 -0.25 -12.32 -3.91
CA GLN A 87 -0.68 -13.54 -4.59
C GLN A 87 -1.85 -13.27 -5.53
N ALA A 88 -2.89 -12.59 -5.05
CA ALA A 88 -4.06 -12.25 -5.87
C ALA A 88 -3.69 -11.30 -7.02
N LEU A 89 -2.75 -10.37 -6.80
CA LEU A 89 -2.24 -9.50 -7.86
C LEU A 89 -1.40 -10.26 -8.88
N ALA A 90 -0.59 -11.23 -8.46
CA ALA A 90 0.19 -12.08 -9.36
C ALA A 90 -0.70 -12.95 -10.26
N GLU A 91 -1.85 -13.41 -9.74
CA GLU A 91 -2.87 -14.09 -10.54
C GLU A 91 -3.55 -13.15 -11.54
N ARG A 92 -3.88 -11.93 -11.11
CA ARG A 92 -4.59 -10.94 -11.95
C ARG A 92 -3.70 -10.29 -13.01
N GLU A 93 -2.43 -10.10 -12.71
CA GLU A 93 -1.42 -9.45 -13.57
C GLU A 93 -0.15 -10.32 -13.68
N PRO A 94 -0.22 -11.48 -14.38
CA PRO A 94 0.91 -12.39 -14.48
C PRO A 94 2.16 -11.73 -15.08
N GLY A 95 3.32 -11.96 -14.45
CA GLY A 95 4.61 -11.40 -14.87
C GLY A 95 4.89 -9.99 -14.36
N ASN A 96 3.93 -9.34 -13.69
CA ASN A 96 4.18 -8.07 -13.02
C ASN A 96 4.85 -8.31 -11.65
N ARG A 97 6.05 -7.74 -11.44
CA ARG A 97 6.72 -7.74 -10.14
C ARG A 97 6.50 -6.39 -9.47
N PHE A 98 5.71 -6.40 -8.41
CA PHE A 98 5.39 -5.17 -7.67
C PHE A 98 6.51 -4.78 -6.71
N THR A 99 6.66 -3.48 -6.50
CA THR A 99 7.48 -2.90 -5.42
C THR A 99 6.57 -2.42 -4.29
N LEU A 100 6.74 -2.93 -3.07
CA LEU A 100 6.06 -2.43 -1.88
C LEU A 100 6.75 -1.17 -1.36
N LEU A 101 5.97 -0.12 -1.18
CA LEU A 101 6.40 1.16 -0.63
C LEU A 101 6.01 1.23 0.85
N LEU A 102 7.00 1.22 1.75
CA LEU A 102 6.80 1.18 3.20
C LEU A 102 7.37 2.44 3.87
N GLY A 103 6.64 2.97 4.86
CA GLY A 103 7.23 3.92 5.82
C GLY A 103 8.14 3.19 6.82
N ALA A 104 9.08 3.92 7.44
CA ALA A 104 9.99 3.38 8.45
C ALA A 104 9.27 2.65 9.61
N ASP A 105 8.10 3.14 10.03
CA ASP A 105 7.24 2.51 11.04
C ASP A 105 6.72 1.13 10.60
N ALA A 106 6.21 1.03 9.37
CA ALA A 106 5.77 -0.25 8.83
C ALA A 106 6.95 -1.22 8.60
N ALA A 107 8.11 -0.69 8.19
CA ALA A 107 9.31 -1.48 7.97
C ALA A 107 9.86 -2.07 9.29
N ALA A 108 9.79 -1.34 10.40
CA ALA A 108 10.20 -1.83 11.72
C ALA A 108 9.38 -3.06 12.19
N GLU A 109 8.13 -3.16 11.74
CA GLU A 109 7.24 -4.29 12.05
C GLU A 109 7.23 -5.39 10.99
N LEU A 110 7.99 -5.25 9.90
CA LEU A 110 7.92 -6.12 8.73
C LEU A 110 8.15 -7.61 9.08
N ALA A 111 9.08 -7.90 9.99
CA ALA A 111 9.37 -9.26 10.43
C ALA A 111 8.18 -9.96 11.14
N ALA A 112 7.22 -9.18 11.65
CA ALA A 112 6.01 -9.71 12.28
C ALA A 112 4.84 -9.87 11.29
N TRP A 113 5.02 -9.54 10.01
CA TRP A 113 3.95 -9.66 9.02
C TRP A 113 3.61 -11.12 8.75
N TYR A 114 2.32 -11.36 8.52
CA TYR A 114 1.79 -12.69 8.23
C TYR A 114 2.49 -13.29 7.00
N GLN A 115 3.16 -14.44 7.20
CA GLN A 115 3.92 -15.15 6.17
C GLN A 115 5.02 -14.29 5.50
N VAL A 116 5.71 -13.43 6.27
CA VAL A 116 6.77 -12.57 5.76
C VAL A 116 7.85 -13.31 4.95
N ASP A 117 8.13 -14.57 5.24
CA ASP A 117 9.12 -15.39 4.51
C ASP A 117 8.78 -15.57 3.02
N ALA A 118 7.50 -15.45 2.64
CA ALA A 118 7.07 -15.51 1.25
C ALA A 118 7.28 -14.18 0.50
N LEU A 119 7.47 -13.07 1.22
CA LEU A 119 7.48 -11.72 0.67
C LEU A 119 8.59 -11.49 -0.38
N PRO A 120 9.85 -11.93 -0.19
CA PRO A 120 10.93 -11.69 -1.16
C PRO A 120 10.67 -12.33 -2.53
N ALA A 121 9.95 -13.46 -2.55
CA ALA A 121 9.55 -14.11 -3.79
C ALA A 121 8.45 -13.33 -4.54
N LEU A 122 7.61 -12.59 -3.82
CA LEU A 122 6.42 -11.94 -4.36
C LEU A 122 6.62 -10.47 -4.75
N ALA A 123 7.51 -9.74 -4.06
CA ALA A 123 7.70 -8.31 -4.30
C ALA A 123 9.11 -7.84 -3.91
N ASP A 124 9.50 -6.70 -4.47
CA ASP A 124 10.60 -5.90 -3.96
C ASP A 124 10.08 -4.95 -2.86
N VAL A 125 10.95 -4.52 -1.94
CA VAL A 125 10.56 -3.63 -0.82
C VAL A 125 11.44 -2.39 -0.84
N VAL A 126 10.80 -1.22 -0.81
CA VAL A 126 11.43 0.09 -0.67
C VAL A 126 10.90 0.75 0.60
N VAL A 127 11.82 1.20 1.45
CA VAL A 127 11.50 1.87 2.72
C VAL A 127 11.81 3.35 2.61
N PHE A 128 10.85 4.20 2.97
CA PHE A 128 11.06 5.64 3.08
C PHE A 128 11.43 6.04 4.51
N ALA A 129 12.46 6.88 4.61
CA ALA A 129 12.77 7.55 5.86
C ALA A 129 11.67 8.55 6.21
N ARG A 130 11.21 8.50 7.47
CA ARG A 130 10.37 9.55 8.05
C ARG A 130 11.23 10.36 9.02
N PRO A 131 11.26 11.70 8.95
CA PRO A 131 12.02 12.50 9.91
C PRO A 131 11.62 12.14 11.35
N GLY A 132 12.59 11.67 12.14
CA GLY A 132 12.40 11.27 13.54
C GLY A 132 12.19 9.77 13.81
N ALA A 133 12.16 8.91 12.79
CA ALA A 133 12.16 7.45 12.96
C ALA A 133 13.56 6.87 12.66
N PRO A 134 14.09 5.94 13.47
CA PRO A 134 15.30 5.21 13.12
C PRO A 134 15.07 4.32 11.90
N LEU A 135 16.10 4.17 11.05
CA LEU A 135 16.15 3.19 9.96
C LEU A 135 16.82 1.90 10.45
#